data_AF-A0A7X8TNH7-F1
#
_entry.id   AF-A0A7X8TNH7-F1
#
_cell.length_a   1.000
_cell.length_b   1.000
_cell.length_c   1.000
_cell.angle_alpha   90.00
_cell.angle_beta   90.00
_cell.angle_gamma   90.00
#
_symmetry.space_group_name_H-M   'P 1'
#
loop_
_entity.id
_entity.type
_entity.pdbx_description
1 polymer ?
#
loop_
_entity_poly.entity_id
_entity_poly.type
_entity_poly.pdbx_seq_one_letter_code
_entity_poly.pdbx_strand_id
1 'polypeptide(L)'
;MGPSEKYEIYVNVLSGQATQREAAERFQVDRSVVVHACRVAKQGALDALAASVPGRRATTKSAEQRQLEEAQAEIERLRAT
;
A
#
# COMPACT_ATOMS: atom_id res chain seq x y z
N MET A 1 19.77 1.62 12.97
CA MET A 1 18.79 2.51 12.30
C MET A 1 17.41 1.89 12.33
N GLY A 2 16.47 2.52 13.04
CA GLY A 2 15.08 2.09 13.15
C GLY A 2 14.20 2.50 11.96
N PRO A 3 12.95 1.99 11.86
CA PRO A 3 12.02 2.38 10.79
C PRO A 3 11.72 3.88 10.72
N SER A 4 11.49 4.54 11.86
CA SER A 4 11.20 5.98 11.94
C SER A 4 12.35 6.82 11.39
N GLU A 5 13.59 6.47 11.74
CA GLU A 5 14.79 7.15 11.25
C GLU A 5 14.92 7.00 9.72
N LYS A 6 14.62 5.81 9.17
CA LYS A 6 14.61 5.59 7.71
C LYS A 6 13.55 6.42 7.02
N TYR A 7 12.39 6.57 7.66
CA TYR A 7 11.32 7.42 7.16
C TYR A 7 11.72 8.89 7.15
N GLU A 8 12.38 9.39 8.20
CA GLU A 8 12.91 10.77 8.24
C GLU A 8 13.95 11.03 7.14
N ILE A 9 14.90 10.10 6.92
CA ILE A 9 15.84 10.18 5.79
C ILE A 9 15.08 10.28 4.47
N TYR A 10 14.08 9.41 4.27
CA TYR A 10 13.28 9.40 3.04
C TYR A 10 12.54 10.71 2.83
N VAL A 11 11.88 11.26 3.86
CA VAL A 11 11.14 12.52 3.78
C VAL A 11 12.07 13.68 3.41
N ASN A 12 13.24 13.80 4.07
CA ASN A 12 14.20 14.87 3.80
C ASN A 12 14.74 14.84 2.37
N VAL A 13 14.99 13.64 1.83
CA VAL A 13 15.48 13.47 0.45
C VAL A 13 14.35 13.69 -0.56
N LEU A 14 13.14 13.19 -0.28
CA LEU A 14 11.98 13.32 -1.16
C LEU A 14 11.52 14.78 -1.29
N SER A 15 11.55 15.54 -0.19
CA SER A 15 11.16 16.95 -0.16
C SER A 15 12.24 17.89 -0.75
N GLY A 16 13.42 17.37 -1.07
CA GLY A 16 14.56 18.17 -1.52
C GLY A 16 15.24 18.99 -0.41
N GLN A 17 14.88 18.78 0.87
CA GLN A 17 15.51 19.44 2.02
C GLN A 17 16.94 18.95 2.29
N ALA A 18 17.30 17.80 1.74
CA ALA A 18 18.66 17.28 1.71
C ALA A 18 18.90 16.48 0.43
N THR A 19 20.10 16.57 -0.12
CA THR A 19 20.59 15.56 -1.06
C THR A 19 20.88 14.24 -0.34
N GLN A 20 21.00 13.15 -1.10
CA GLN A 20 21.38 11.85 -0.51
C GLN A 20 22.74 11.89 0.21
N ARG A 21 23.68 12.72 -0.27
CA ARG A 21 24.99 12.90 0.37
C ARG A 21 24.85 13.63 1.70
N GLU A 22 24.11 14.74 1.73
CA GLU A 22 23.88 15.50 2.96
C GLU A 22 23.07 14.70 3.98
N ALA A 23 22.11 13.90 3.54
CA ALA A 23 21.40 12.97 4.42
C ALA A 23 22.33 11.90 5.00
N ALA A 24 23.24 11.35 4.19
CA ALA A 24 24.24 10.38 4.67
C ALA A 24 25.15 10.99 5.73
N GLU A 25 25.62 12.22 5.51
CA GLU A 25 26.45 12.97 6.47
C GLU A 25 25.68 13.30 7.77
N ARG A 26 24.45 13.83 7.67
CA ARG A 26 23.63 14.21 8.83
C ARG A 26 23.29 13.02 9.74
N PHE A 27 22.98 11.88 9.14
CA PHE A 27 22.61 10.67 9.86
C PHE A 27 23.81 9.74 10.14
N GLN A 28 25.02 10.15 9.75
CA GLN A 28 26.27 9.39 9.93
C GLN A 28 26.18 7.95 9.38
N VAL A 29 25.58 7.80 8.19
CA VAL A 29 25.44 6.52 7.49
C VAL A 29 26.13 6.56 6.14
N ASP A 30 26.42 5.39 5.57
CA ASP A 30 26.88 5.31 4.19
C ASP A 30 25.77 5.73 3.20
N ARG A 31 26.16 6.33 2.06
CA ARG A 31 25.21 6.77 1.05
C ARG A 31 24.36 5.62 0.50
N SER A 32 24.89 4.39 0.44
CA SER A 32 24.13 3.21 0.02
C SER A 32 22.94 2.91 0.96
N VAL A 33 23.08 3.20 2.26
CA VAL A 33 21.99 3.05 3.24
C VAL A 33 20.86 4.03 2.94
N VAL A 34 21.20 5.28 2.63
CA VAL A 34 20.22 6.31 2.21
C VAL A 34 19.52 5.89 0.93
N VAL A 35 20.27 5.48 -0.09
CA VAL A 35 19.72 5.02 -1.38
C VAL A 35 18.78 3.83 -1.17
N HIS A 36 19.18 2.85 -0.35
CA HIS A 36 18.37 1.68 -0.05
C HIS A 36 17.10 2.05 0.73
N ALA A 37 17.19 2.94 1.73
CA ALA A 37 16.03 3.43 2.49
C ALA A 37 15.02 4.13 1.57
N CYS A 38 15.48 5.03 0.69
CA CYS A 38 14.61 5.70 -0.28
C CYS A 38 13.96 4.70 -1.26
N ARG A 39 14.70 3.69 -1.72
CA ARG A 39 14.16 2.65 -2.61
C ARG A 39 13.07 1.84 -1.93
N VAL A 40 13.32 1.36 -0.71
CA VAL A 40 12.35 0.54 0.05
C VAL A 40 11.11 1.36 0.39
N ALA A 41 11.27 2.60 0.87
CA ALA A 41 10.15 3.48 1.20
C ALA A 41 9.28 3.77 -0.03
N LYS A 42 9.89 4.10 -1.17
CA LYS A 42 9.17 4.32 -2.43
C LYS A 42 8.44 3.06 -2.89
N GLN A 43 9.10 1.90 -2.87
CA GLN A 43 8.49 0.65 -3.30
C GLN A 43 7.31 0.28 -2.39
N GLY A 44 7.48 0.35 -1.07
CA GLY A 44 6.40 0.06 -0.12
C GLY A 44 5.20 0.98 -0.29
N ALA A 45 5.42 2.26 -0.59
CA ALA A 45 4.34 3.19 -0.92
C ALA A 45 3.62 2.79 -2.21
N LEU A 46 4.35 2.44 -3.27
CA LEU A 46 3.77 1.99 -4.54
C LEU A 46 2.99 0.68 -4.39
N ASP A 47 3.52 -0.28 -3.63
CA ASP A 47 2.87 -1.55 -3.36
C ASP A 47 1.57 -1.34 -2.58
N ALA A 48 1.60 -0.50 -1.55
CA ALA A 48 0.41 -0.16 -0.75
C ALA A 48 -0.64 0.57 -1.60
N LEU A 49 -0.23 1.48 -2.48
CA LEU A 49 -1.13 2.19 -3.40
C LEU A 49 -1.73 1.25 -4.46
N ALA A 50 -0.94 0.30 -4.98
CA ALA A 50 -1.44 -0.71 -5.90
C ALA A 50 -2.45 -1.65 -5.24
N ALA A 51 -2.25 -1.98 -3.96
CA ALA A 51 -3.20 -2.75 -3.16
C ALA A 51 -4.44 -1.92 -2.72
N SER A 52 -4.33 -0.59 -2.71
CA SER A 52 -5.41 0.32 -2.35
C SER A 52 -6.43 0.42 -3.47
N VAL A 53 -7.39 -0.51 -3.48
CA VAL A 53 -8.58 -0.40 -4.32
C VAL A 53 -9.50 0.68 -3.74
N PRO A 54 -10.01 1.63 -4.55
CA PRO A 54 -11.04 2.57 -4.12
C PRO A 54 -12.16 1.78 -3.46
N GLY A 55 -12.45 2.12 -2.20
CA GLY A 55 -13.27 1.32 -1.31
C GLY A 55 -14.42 0.64 -2.03
N ARG A 56 -14.24 -0.65 -2.35
CA ARG A 56 -15.38 -1.52 -2.63
C ARG A 56 -16.27 -1.31 -1.42
N ARG A 57 -17.55 -0.98 -1.59
CA ARG A 57 -18.52 -1.03 -0.50
C ARG A 57 -18.53 -2.48 0.00
N ALA A 58 -17.61 -2.84 0.87
CA ALA A 58 -17.42 -4.19 1.36
C ALA A 58 -18.62 -4.63 2.21
N THR A 59 -19.53 -3.71 2.50
CA THR A 59 -20.75 -3.91 3.29
C THR A 59 -22.05 -3.67 2.52
N THR A 60 -22.02 -3.39 1.21
CA THR A 60 -23.26 -3.29 0.42
C THR A 60 -23.10 -4.04 -0.88
N LYS A 61 -23.38 -5.35 -0.86
CA LYS A 61 -23.73 -6.09 -2.08
C LYS A 61 -24.75 -5.23 -2.86
N SER A 62 -24.51 -4.99 -4.15
CA SER A 62 -25.48 -4.27 -4.97
C SER A 62 -26.82 -5.03 -4.92
N ALA A 63 -27.93 -4.35 -5.19
CA ALA A 63 -29.24 -5.01 -5.23
C ALA A 63 -29.21 -6.20 -6.22
N GLU A 64 -28.51 -6.04 -7.34
CA GLU A 64 -28.34 -7.07 -8.37
C GLU A 64 -27.58 -8.29 -7.83
N GLN A 65 -26.52 -8.09 -7.04
CA GLN A 65 -25.75 -9.19 -6.45
C GLN A 65 -26.53 -9.97 -5.40
N ARG A 66 -27.40 -9.31 -4.62
CA ARG A 66 -28.32 -10.01 -3.71
C ARG A 66 -29.36 -10.83 -4.49
N GLN A 67 -29.94 -10.26 -5.54
CA GLN A 67 -30.91 -10.94 -6.39
C GLN A 67 -30.30 -12.16 -7.10
N LEU A 68 -29.06 -12.04 -7.57
CA LEU A 68 -28.33 -13.14 -8.19
C LEU A 68 -28.09 -14.30 -7.22
N GLU A 69 -27.67 -14.03 -5.99
CA GLU A 69 -27.46 -15.07 -4.97
C GLU A 69 -28.78 -15.75 -4.58
N GLU A 70 -29.86 -14.98 -4.41
CA GLU A 70 -31.19 -15.52 -4.11
C GLU A 70 -31.71 -16.41 -5.23
N ALA A 71 -31.56 -15.97 -6.49
CA ALA A 71 -31.92 -16.77 -7.66
C ALA A 71 -31.06 -18.04 -7.78
N GLN A 72 -29.76 -17.96 -7.48
CA GLN A 72 -28.86 -19.12 -7.48
C GLN A 72 -29.24 -20.13 -6.40
N ALA A 73 -29.56 -19.68 -5.19
CA ALA A 73 -30.02 -20.53 -4.10
C ALA A 73 -31.36 -21.21 -4.43
N GLU A 74 -32.27 -20.51 -5.09
CA GLU A 74 -33.54 -21.11 -5.54
C GLU A 74 -33.33 -22.16 -6.63
N ILE A 75 -32.45 -21.90 -7.60
CA ILE A 75 -32.07 -22.88 -8.63
C ILE A 75 -31.46 -24.12 -7.99
N GLU A 76 -30.60 -23.97 -6.99
CA GLU A 76 -29.98 -25.08 -6.29
C GLU A 76 -31.01 -25.92 -5.53
N ARG A 77 -31.96 -25.29 -4.84
CA ARG A 77 -33.09 -25.99 -4.20
C ARG A 77 -33.92 -26.77 -5.21
N LEU A 78 -34.28 -26.14 -6.33
CA LEU A 78 -35.08 -26.77 -7.40
C LEU A 78 -34.34 -27.93 -8.08
N ARG A 79 -33.01 -27.90 -8.16
CA ARG A 79 -32.18 -28.99 -8.70
C ARG A 79 -32.00 -30.15 -7.73
N ALA A 80 -32.18 -29.91 -6.44
CA ALA A 80 -32.06 -30.94 -5.40
C ALA A 80 -33.35 -31.72 -5.15
N THR A 81 -34.42 -31.44 -5.93
CA THR A 81 -35.71 -32.15 -5.95
C THR A 81 -35.85 -32.92 -7.26
#